data_AF-A0A8X6ND01-F1
#
_entry.id   AF-A0A8X6ND01-F1
#
_cell.length_a   1.000
_cell.length_b   1.000
_cell.length_c   1.000
_cell.angle_alpha   90.00
_cell.angle_beta   90.00
_cell.angle_gamma   90.00
#
_symmetry.space_group_name_H-M   'P 1'
#
loop_
_entity.id
_entity.type
_entity.pdbx_description
1 polymer ?
#
loop_
_entity_poly.entity_id
_entity_poly.type
_entity_poly.pdbx_seq_one_letter_code
_entity_poly.pdbx_strand_id
1 'polypeptide(L)'
;MITIRIPDFSKVMPHRLHISLYIRLSKCSHLLTGAALMYAAFLMLTAGDRKPSTSCFITLIYLISFATHYGTQIWMTLISGIVLFFNVPRKVFGLVQRHLFPKYFLLNSILGFLTLWIFVIQNPESTAQRWNLAICFVCDLMGMIYIVPDMIQTMADRAKIEEEMGVGQDVIGRFKPGELLNSCPKYSHLHSRFRTFHGLCALVNLLAMACNTIHTYHLACKLIHR
;
A
#
# COMPACT_ATOMS: atom_id res chain seq x y z
N MET A 1 5.75 9.45 37.07
CA MET A 1 5.56 9.84 35.67
C MET A 1 6.82 9.43 34.91
N ILE A 2 6.79 8.32 34.18
CA ILE A 2 7.98 7.76 33.51
C ILE A 2 8.11 8.45 32.14
N THR A 3 9.11 9.31 32.02
CA THR A 3 9.44 9.99 30.75
C THR A 3 10.16 9.00 29.84
N ILE A 4 9.43 8.37 28.91
CA ILE A 4 10.03 7.52 27.88
C ILE A 4 10.80 8.42 26.92
N ARG A 5 12.13 8.42 27.03
CA ARG A 5 13.02 9.17 26.13
C ARG A 5 13.08 8.41 24.79
N ILE A 6 12.32 8.87 23.79
CA ILE A 6 12.36 8.32 22.43
C ILE A 6 13.76 8.57 21.85
N PRO A 7 14.50 7.56 21.38
CA PRO A 7 15.82 7.74 20.81
C PRO A 7 15.77 8.61 19.55
N ASP A 8 16.72 9.54 19.41
CA ASP A 8 16.92 10.33 18.21
C ASP A 8 17.60 9.49 17.12
N PHE A 9 16.79 8.80 16.33
CA PHE A 9 17.26 7.96 15.21
C PHE A 9 17.80 8.75 14.02
N SER A 10 17.74 10.09 14.03
CA SER A 10 18.26 10.91 12.92
C SER A 10 19.78 10.83 12.76
N LYS A 11 20.49 10.34 13.79
CA LYS A 11 21.96 10.25 13.83
C LYS A 11 22.55 8.89 13.44
N VAL A 12 21.74 7.87 13.18
CA VAL A 12 22.24 6.48 13.08
C VAL A 12 22.74 6.10 11.68
N MET A 13 22.40 6.83 10.61
CA MET A 13 22.99 6.58 9.28
C MET A 13 23.05 7.85 8.41
N PRO A 14 24.14 8.08 7.66
CA PRO A 14 24.27 9.25 6.80
C PRO A 14 23.24 9.23 5.66
N HIS A 15 22.51 10.34 5.50
CA HIS A 15 21.43 10.57 4.53
C HIS A 15 21.77 10.15 3.07
N ARG A 16 23.04 10.20 2.67
CA ARG A 16 23.49 9.76 1.33
C ARG A 16 23.43 8.24 1.12
N LEU A 17 23.55 7.45 2.19
CA LEU A 17 23.46 5.99 2.13
C LEU A 17 22.01 5.54 1.88
N HIS A 18 21.04 6.23 2.50
CA HIS A 18 19.61 5.96 2.29
C HIS A 18 19.18 6.22 0.85
N ILE A 19 19.62 7.32 0.23
CA ILE A 19 19.24 7.64 -1.15
C ILE A 19 19.88 6.67 -2.15
N SER A 20 21.16 6.32 -2.00
CA SER A 20 21.80 5.39 -2.93
C SER A 20 21.26 3.96 -2.78
N LEU A 21 20.99 3.52 -1.56
CA LEU A 21 20.34 2.23 -1.28
C LEU A 21 18.90 2.22 -1.76
N TYR A 22 18.15 3.31 -1.57
CA TYR A 22 16.79 3.50 -2.10
C TYR A 22 16.75 3.51 -3.63
N ILE A 23 17.70 4.16 -4.30
CA ILE A 23 17.84 4.14 -5.77
C ILE A 23 18.25 2.75 -6.26
N ARG A 24 19.13 2.04 -5.55
CA ARG A 24 19.58 0.68 -5.92
C ARG A 24 18.49 -0.38 -5.67
N LEU A 25 17.76 -0.24 -4.56
CA LEU A 25 16.54 -1.00 -4.24
C LEU A 25 15.40 -0.66 -5.22
N SER A 26 15.26 0.59 -5.64
CA SER A 26 14.28 1.00 -6.67
C SER A 26 14.57 0.30 -8.00
N LYS A 27 15.83 0.24 -8.47
CA LYS A 27 16.18 -0.49 -9.70
C LYS A 27 15.89 -2.00 -9.60
N CYS A 28 16.31 -2.66 -8.52
CA CYS A 28 15.97 -4.08 -8.29
C CYS A 28 14.47 -4.29 -8.12
N SER A 29 13.77 -3.35 -7.48
CA SER A 29 12.33 -3.40 -7.27
C SER A 29 11.58 -3.25 -8.60
N HIS A 30 12.00 -2.36 -9.51
CA HIS A 30 11.44 -2.27 -10.85
C HIS A 30 11.70 -3.53 -11.69
N LEU A 31 12.89 -4.14 -11.59
CA LEU A 31 13.19 -5.41 -12.27
C LEU A 31 12.32 -6.56 -11.74
N LEU A 32 12.21 -6.70 -10.42
CA LEU A 32 11.35 -7.71 -9.78
C LEU A 32 9.87 -7.47 -10.10
N THR A 33 9.44 -6.22 -10.12
CA THR A 33 8.09 -5.79 -10.51
C THR A 33 7.81 -6.16 -11.97
N GLY A 34 8.75 -5.86 -12.87
CA GLY A 34 8.66 -6.22 -14.28
C GLY A 34 8.57 -7.73 -14.46
N ALA A 35 9.41 -8.50 -13.77
CA ALA A 35 9.35 -9.96 -13.77
C ALA A 35 8.00 -10.49 -13.24
N ALA A 36 7.49 -9.93 -12.14
CA ALA A 36 6.20 -10.32 -11.57
C ALA A 36 5.03 -10.03 -12.52
N LEU A 37 5.03 -8.86 -13.19
CA LEU A 37 4.02 -8.51 -14.19
C LEU A 37 4.12 -9.38 -15.44
N MET A 38 5.33 -9.64 -15.95
CA MET A 38 5.53 -10.56 -17.07
C MET A 38 5.05 -11.97 -16.72
N TYR A 39 5.35 -12.46 -15.52
CA TYR A 39 4.88 -13.76 -15.07
C TYR A 39 3.37 -13.78 -14.86
N ALA A 40 2.77 -12.74 -14.28
CA ALA A 40 1.33 -12.61 -14.16
C ALA A 40 0.66 -12.62 -15.55
N ALA A 41 1.20 -11.89 -16.53
CA ALA A 41 0.72 -11.90 -17.90
C ALA A 41 0.84 -13.31 -18.52
N PHE A 42 1.97 -13.98 -18.34
CA PHE A 42 2.16 -15.36 -18.76
C PHE A 42 1.13 -16.31 -18.14
N LEU A 43 0.86 -16.19 -16.83
CA LEU A 43 -0.18 -16.96 -16.15
C LEU A 43 -1.56 -16.72 -16.76
N MET A 44 -1.90 -15.45 -17.02
CA MET A 44 -3.19 -15.05 -17.59
C MET A 44 -3.38 -15.60 -19.01
N LEU A 45 -2.34 -15.54 -19.84
CA LEU A 45 -2.37 -16.02 -21.23
C LEU A 45 -2.43 -17.55 -21.32
N THR A 46 -1.72 -18.25 -20.42
CA THR A 46 -1.66 -19.72 -20.39
C THR A 46 -2.74 -20.35 -19.51
N ALA A 47 -3.73 -19.59 -19.05
CA ALA A 47 -4.72 -20.09 -18.10
C ALA A 47 -5.53 -21.26 -18.68
N GLY A 48 -6.03 -21.15 -19.92
CA GLY A 48 -6.87 -22.16 -20.57
C GLY A 48 -6.19 -23.49 -20.84
N ASP A 49 -4.86 -23.51 -20.93
CA ASP A 49 -4.08 -24.73 -21.21
C ASP A 49 -3.80 -25.57 -19.94
N ARG A 50 -4.19 -25.08 -18.76
CA ARG A 50 -3.85 -25.69 -17.47
C ARG A 50 -4.90 -26.68 -17.02
N LYS A 51 -4.44 -27.86 -16.58
CA LYS A 51 -5.26 -28.76 -15.77
C LYS A 51 -5.39 -28.19 -14.35
N PRO A 52 -6.61 -28.06 -13.79
CA PRO A 52 -6.82 -27.51 -12.46
C PRO A 52 -6.05 -28.29 -11.37
N SER A 53 -5.30 -27.57 -10.53
CA SER A 53 -4.69 -28.18 -9.34
C SER A 53 -5.72 -28.40 -8.23
N THR A 54 -5.71 -29.58 -7.61
CA THR A 54 -6.64 -29.97 -6.53
C THR A 54 -5.95 -30.11 -5.17
N SER A 55 -4.70 -29.64 -5.02
CA SER A 55 -3.95 -29.78 -3.77
C SER A 55 -4.56 -28.98 -2.63
N CYS A 56 -4.84 -29.66 -1.51
CA CYS A 56 -5.32 -29.04 -0.28
C CYS A 56 -4.33 -28.01 0.27
N PHE A 57 -3.03 -28.35 0.26
CA PHE A 57 -1.98 -27.46 0.75
C PHE A 57 -1.88 -26.16 -0.07
N ILE A 58 -1.99 -26.26 -1.40
CA ILE A 58 -2.02 -25.07 -2.28
C ILE A 58 -3.27 -24.22 -2.00
N THR A 59 -4.43 -24.88 -1.79
CA THR A 59 -5.67 -24.20 -1.42
C THR A 59 -5.53 -23.47 -0.07
N LEU A 60 -4.85 -24.07 0.90
CA LEU A 60 -4.58 -23.45 2.20
C LEU A 60 -3.72 -22.19 2.06
N ILE A 61 -2.63 -22.25 1.28
CA ILE A 61 -1.79 -21.07 1.01
C ILE A 61 -2.61 -19.96 0.35
N TYR A 62 -3.45 -20.31 -0.61
CA TYR A 62 -4.35 -19.36 -1.26
C TYR A 62 -5.32 -18.69 -0.29
N LEU A 63 -5.98 -19.47 0.58
CA LEU A 63 -6.93 -18.93 1.56
C LEU A 63 -6.24 -18.04 2.58
N ILE A 64 -5.08 -18.45 3.10
CA ILE A 64 -4.27 -17.62 4.00
C ILE A 64 -3.86 -16.33 3.31
N SER A 65 -3.40 -16.41 2.07
CA SER A 65 -2.95 -15.24 1.31
C SER A 65 -4.10 -14.25 1.10
N PHE A 66 -5.23 -14.75 0.59
CA PHE A 66 -6.42 -13.94 0.34
C PHE A 66 -6.99 -13.33 1.62
N ALA A 67 -7.21 -14.15 2.66
CA ALA A 67 -7.81 -13.69 3.91
C ALA A 67 -6.93 -12.66 4.62
N THR A 68 -5.61 -12.89 4.64
CA THR A 68 -4.66 -11.92 5.19
C THR A 68 -4.70 -10.64 4.39
N HIS A 69 -4.67 -10.71 3.05
CA HIS A 69 -4.70 -9.55 2.18
C HIS A 69 -5.94 -8.68 2.40
N TYR A 70 -7.13 -9.28 2.36
CA TYR A 70 -8.36 -8.52 2.52
C TYR A 70 -8.51 -8.00 3.96
N GLY A 71 -8.13 -8.82 4.95
CA GLY A 71 -8.13 -8.43 6.35
C GLY A 71 -7.21 -7.25 6.65
N THR A 72 -5.99 -7.23 6.11
CA THR A 72 -5.07 -6.09 6.27
C THR A 72 -5.63 -4.83 5.63
N GLN A 73 -6.28 -4.93 4.47
CA GLN A 73 -6.89 -3.77 3.82
C GLN A 73 -8.02 -3.15 4.65
N ILE A 74 -8.94 -3.99 5.15
CA ILE A 74 -10.02 -3.56 6.04
C ILE A 74 -9.44 -2.90 7.30
N TRP A 75 -8.49 -3.57 7.97
CA TRP A 75 -7.91 -3.08 9.21
C TRP A 75 -7.18 -1.74 9.01
N MET A 76 -6.31 -1.64 8.01
CA MET A 76 -5.51 -0.43 7.80
C MET A 76 -6.37 0.77 7.40
N THR A 77 -7.37 0.55 6.55
CA THR A 77 -8.18 1.63 5.96
C THR A 77 -9.28 2.10 6.91
N LEU A 78 -10.03 1.16 7.49
CA LEU A 78 -11.26 1.47 8.21
C LEU A 78 -11.06 1.57 9.73
N ILE A 79 -9.99 0.97 10.27
CA ILE A 79 -9.76 0.94 11.72
C ILE A 79 -8.52 1.76 12.06
N SER A 80 -7.34 1.28 11.67
CA SER A 80 -6.07 1.87 12.06
C SER A 80 -5.93 3.32 11.59
N GLY A 81 -6.20 3.61 10.31
CA GLY A 81 -6.08 4.96 9.75
C GLY A 81 -6.99 5.98 10.44
N ILE A 82 -8.26 5.61 10.68
CA ILE A 82 -9.25 6.48 11.31
C ILE A 82 -8.90 6.73 12.78
N VAL A 83 -8.63 5.67 13.54
CA VAL A 83 -8.28 5.76 14.96
C VAL A 83 -7.04 6.63 15.13
N LEU A 84 -5.98 6.40 14.35
CA LEU A 84 -4.76 7.20 14.44
C LEU A 84 -5.01 8.68 14.08
N PHE A 85 -5.76 8.96 13.01
CA PHE A 85 -6.03 10.34 12.57
C PHE A 85 -6.70 11.19 13.67
N PHE A 86 -7.60 10.60 14.45
CA PHE A 86 -8.35 11.31 15.49
C PHE A 86 -7.70 11.28 16.89
N ASN A 87 -6.68 10.44 17.12
CA ASN A 87 -6.16 10.23 18.47
C ASN A 87 -4.66 10.48 18.62
N VAL A 88 -3.90 10.67 17.53
CA VAL A 88 -2.47 11.00 17.63
C VAL A 88 -2.14 12.36 17.04
N PRO A 89 -1.16 13.10 17.60
CA PRO A 89 -0.66 14.33 17.00
C PRO A 89 -0.21 14.09 15.56
N ARG A 90 -0.48 15.05 14.68
CA ARG A 90 -0.23 14.92 13.24
C ARG A 90 1.22 14.58 12.89
N LYS A 91 2.20 15.10 13.64
CA LYS A 91 3.62 14.73 13.46
C LYS A 91 3.83 13.22 13.63
N VAL A 92 3.26 12.67 14.69
CA VAL A 92 3.32 11.24 15.02
C VAL A 92 2.54 10.43 13.99
N PHE A 93 1.33 10.87 13.63
CA PHE A 93 0.53 10.23 12.58
C PHE A 93 1.30 10.09 11.27
N GLY A 94 1.89 11.18 10.78
CA GLY A 94 2.67 11.18 9.55
C GLY A 94 3.92 10.30 9.65
N LEU A 95 4.58 10.24 10.81
CA LEU A 95 5.69 9.32 11.05
C LEU A 95 5.27 7.85 10.95
N VAL A 96 4.14 7.49 11.57
CA VAL A 96 3.58 6.14 11.52
C VAL A 96 3.21 5.76 10.09
N GLN A 97 2.52 6.64 9.36
CA GLN A 97 2.15 6.41 7.95
C GLN A 97 3.38 6.17 7.07
N ARG A 98 4.45 6.96 7.22
CA ARG A 98 5.70 6.77 6.46
C ARG A 98 6.35 5.41 6.65
N HIS A 99 6.17 4.77 7.80
CA HIS A 99 6.70 3.43 8.07
C HIS A 99 5.73 2.31 7.68
N LEU A 100 4.43 2.54 7.85
CA LEU A 100 3.41 1.52 7.58
C LEU A 100 3.10 1.41 6.08
N PHE A 101 2.98 2.52 5.35
CA PHE A 101 2.51 2.49 3.96
C PHE A 101 3.41 1.64 3.05
N PRO A 102 4.75 1.72 3.09
CA PRO A 102 5.60 0.89 2.25
C PRO A 102 5.44 -0.61 2.56
N LYS A 103 5.37 -0.96 3.85
CA LYS A 103 5.24 -2.35 4.29
C LYS A 103 3.87 -2.92 3.94
N TYR A 104 2.84 -2.10 4.10
CA TYR A 104 1.46 -2.43 3.78
C TYR A 104 1.29 -2.73 2.29
N PHE A 105 1.72 -1.82 1.40
CA PHE A 105 1.59 -2.03 -0.04
C PHE A 105 2.50 -3.15 -0.56
N LEU A 106 3.68 -3.35 0.04
CA LEU A 106 4.53 -4.51 -0.26
C LEU A 106 3.84 -5.84 0.10
N LEU A 107 3.31 -5.93 1.33
CA LEU A 107 2.59 -7.12 1.80
C LEU A 107 1.39 -7.41 0.88
N ASN A 108 0.56 -6.42 0.61
CA ASN A 108 -0.59 -6.56 -0.27
C ASN A 108 -0.19 -6.97 -1.69
N SER A 109 0.88 -6.40 -2.26
CA SER A 109 1.38 -6.79 -3.59
C SER A 109 1.79 -8.27 -3.64
N ILE A 110 2.49 -8.75 -2.61
CA ILE A 110 2.90 -10.17 -2.51
C ILE A 110 1.68 -11.08 -2.37
N LEU A 111 0.78 -10.75 -1.44
CA LEU A 111 -0.40 -11.58 -1.18
C LEU A 111 -1.40 -11.56 -2.35
N GLY A 112 -1.57 -10.42 -3.00
CA GLY A 112 -2.37 -10.25 -4.21
C GLY A 112 -1.83 -11.08 -5.36
N PHE A 113 -0.50 -11.06 -5.59
CA PHE A 113 0.15 -11.92 -6.57
C PHE A 113 -0.04 -13.41 -6.26
N LEU A 114 0.20 -13.84 -5.02
CA LEU A 114 0.00 -15.24 -4.60
C LEU A 114 -1.45 -15.68 -4.79
N THR A 115 -2.41 -14.82 -4.45
CA THR A 115 -3.84 -15.08 -4.63
C THR A 115 -4.18 -15.24 -6.11
N LEU A 116 -3.74 -14.32 -6.97
CA LEU A 116 -3.92 -14.39 -8.41
C LEU A 116 -3.30 -15.68 -8.98
N TRP A 117 -2.04 -15.94 -8.66
CA TRP A 117 -1.30 -17.07 -9.19
C TRP A 117 -1.99 -18.40 -8.85
N ILE A 118 -2.31 -18.62 -7.57
CA ILE A 118 -2.96 -19.86 -7.16
C ILE A 118 -4.38 -19.95 -7.73
N PHE A 119 -5.11 -18.84 -7.79
CA PHE A 119 -6.44 -18.84 -8.39
C PHE A 119 -6.41 -19.24 -9.87
N VAL A 120 -5.45 -18.74 -10.65
CA VAL A 120 -5.29 -19.08 -12.07
C VAL A 120 -5.04 -20.58 -12.26
N ILE A 121 -4.18 -21.20 -11.44
CA ILE A 121 -3.87 -22.63 -11.57
C ILE A 121 -5.00 -23.56 -11.08
N GLN A 122 -5.87 -23.08 -10.19
CA GLN A 122 -6.98 -23.87 -9.64
C GLN A 122 -8.31 -23.62 -10.38
N ASN A 123 -8.50 -22.45 -10.98
CA ASN A 123 -9.74 -22.01 -11.61
C ASN A 123 -9.49 -21.42 -13.02
N PRO A 124 -8.87 -22.19 -13.94
CA PRO A 124 -8.48 -21.70 -15.27
C PRO A 124 -9.66 -21.30 -16.17
N GLU A 125 -10.89 -21.70 -15.85
CA GLU A 125 -12.10 -21.31 -16.62
C GLU A 125 -12.72 -19.98 -16.15
N SER A 126 -12.37 -19.50 -14.95
CA SER A 126 -13.03 -18.35 -14.31
C SER A 126 -12.48 -17.00 -14.78
N THR A 127 -12.64 -16.66 -16.07
CA THR A 127 -12.00 -15.52 -16.74
C THR A 127 -12.24 -14.17 -16.06
N ALA A 128 -13.50 -13.85 -15.72
CA ALA A 128 -13.83 -12.58 -15.07
C ALA A 128 -13.10 -12.41 -13.73
N GLN A 129 -13.00 -13.48 -12.93
CA GLN A 129 -12.30 -13.39 -11.65
C GLN A 129 -10.79 -13.34 -11.77
N ARG A 130 -10.20 -13.98 -12.77
CA ARG A 130 -8.77 -13.83 -13.04
C ARG A 130 -8.42 -12.37 -13.31
N TRP A 131 -9.24 -11.67 -14.12
CA TRP A 131 -9.05 -10.24 -14.39
C TRP A 131 -9.30 -9.37 -13.17
N ASN A 132 -10.34 -9.65 -12.37
CA ASN A 132 -10.57 -8.95 -11.11
C ASN A 132 -9.37 -9.04 -10.16
N LEU A 133 -8.80 -10.23 -9.97
CA LEU A 133 -7.61 -10.42 -9.14
C LEU A 133 -6.34 -9.81 -9.76
N ALA A 134 -6.23 -9.78 -11.08
CA ALA A 134 -5.13 -9.11 -11.77
C ALA A 134 -5.19 -7.59 -11.56
N ILE A 135 -6.37 -6.98 -11.64
CA ILE A 135 -6.58 -5.55 -11.34
C ILE A 135 -6.21 -5.28 -9.88
N CYS A 136 -6.66 -6.11 -8.94
CA CYS A 136 -6.30 -6.03 -7.52
C CYS A 136 -4.78 -5.96 -7.33
N PHE A 137 -4.07 -6.96 -7.86
CA PHE A 137 -2.61 -7.04 -7.79
C PHE A 137 -1.92 -5.80 -8.40
N VAL A 138 -2.37 -5.34 -9.57
CA VAL A 138 -1.79 -4.16 -10.23
C VAL A 138 -2.00 -2.90 -9.40
N CYS A 139 -3.18 -2.71 -8.79
CA CYS A 139 -3.45 -1.57 -7.91
C CYS A 139 -2.49 -1.53 -6.71
N ASP A 140 -2.30 -2.65 -6.02
CA ASP A 140 -1.37 -2.74 -4.88
C ASP A 140 0.08 -2.47 -5.32
N LEU A 141 0.48 -3.03 -6.47
CA LEU A 141 1.83 -2.88 -7.01
C LEU A 141 2.11 -1.43 -7.45
N MET A 142 1.14 -0.78 -8.10
CA MET A 142 1.23 0.65 -8.46
C MET A 142 1.34 1.53 -7.20
N GLY A 143 0.56 1.20 -6.17
CA GLY A 143 0.65 1.82 -4.85
C GLY A 143 2.06 1.73 -4.29
N MET A 144 2.64 0.53 -4.27
CA MET A 144 3.98 0.25 -3.75
C MET A 144 5.08 1.00 -4.51
N ILE A 145 5.05 0.95 -5.85
CA ILE A 145 6.19 1.34 -6.69
C ILE A 145 6.19 2.81 -7.07
N TYR A 146 5.01 3.40 -7.31
CA TYR A 146 4.90 4.74 -7.88
C TYR A 146 4.26 5.76 -6.94
N ILE A 147 3.28 5.35 -6.14
CA ILE A 147 2.46 6.31 -5.37
C ILE A 147 3.07 6.56 -3.98
N VAL A 148 3.33 5.50 -3.21
CA VAL A 148 3.81 5.58 -1.83
C VAL A 148 5.19 6.25 -1.71
N PRO A 149 6.19 5.90 -2.55
CA PRO A 149 7.47 6.60 -2.64
C PRO A 149 7.36 8.13 -2.66
N ASP A 150 6.65 8.66 -3.64
CA ASP A 150 6.50 10.10 -3.85
C ASP A 150 5.66 10.76 -2.75
N MET A 151 4.64 10.04 -2.25
CA MET A 151 3.84 10.51 -1.13
C MET A 151 4.72 10.73 0.11
N ILE A 152 5.55 9.74 0.48
CA ILE A 152 6.40 9.79 1.67
C ILE A 152 7.45 10.89 1.55
N GLN A 153 8.07 11.04 0.38
CA GLN A 153 9.03 12.11 0.15
C GLN A 153 8.36 13.48 0.30
N THR A 154 7.20 13.66 -0.34
CA THR A 154 6.43 14.92 -0.23
C THR A 154 5.99 15.19 1.22
N MET A 155 5.61 14.15 1.99
CA MET A 155 5.30 14.26 3.41
C MET A 155 6.50 14.72 4.23
N ALA A 156 7.69 14.18 3.98
CA ALA A 156 8.92 14.53 4.69
C ALA A 156 9.33 15.98 4.40
N ASP A 157 9.35 16.37 3.13
CA ASP A 157 9.72 17.73 2.71
C ASP A 157 8.74 18.77 3.26
N ARG A 158 7.45 18.47 3.24
CA ARG A 158 6.41 19.32 3.83
C ARG A 158 6.57 19.44 5.35
N ALA A 159 6.82 18.33 6.04
CA ALA A 159 6.98 18.32 7.50
C ALA A 159 8.19 19.16 7.95
N LYS A 160 9.27 19.18 7.16
CA LYS A 160 10.44 20.01 7.44
C LYS A 160 10.11 21.51 7.47
N ILE A 161 9.36 22.00 6.49
CA ILE A 161 8.93 23.41 6.46
C ILE A 161 8.01 23.74 7.64
N GLU A 162 7.10 22.82 7.98
CA GLU A 162 6.20 23.01 9.12
C GLU A 162 6.95 23.06 10.46
N GLU A 163 8.02 22.27 10.60
CA GLU A 163 8.89 22.27 11.78
C GLU A 163 9.75 23.54 11.86
N GLU A 164 10.35 23.99 10.75
CA GLU A 164 11.10 25.25 10.67
C GLU A 164 10.24 26.47 11.03
N MET A 165 8.94 26.42 10.72
CA MET A 165 7.96 27.48 11.03
C MET A 165 7.25 27.27 12.38
N GLY A 166 7.56 26.21 13.12
CA GLY A 166 6.97 25.94 14.43
C GLY A 166 5.47 25.64 14.43
N VAL A 167 4.90 25.11 13.33
CA VAL A 167 3.45 24.89 13.19
C VAL A 167 3.07 23.41 13.08
N GLY A 168 1.81 23.11 13.43
CA GLY A 168 1.14 21.87 13.02
C GLY A 168 1.66 20.56 13.66
N GLN A 169 2.55 20.64 14.66
CA GLN A 169 3.18 19.49 15.30
C GLN A 169 2.22 18.78 16.27
N ASP A 170 1.54 19.56 17.13
CA ASP A 170 0.67 19.06 18.21
C ASP A 170 -0.82 19.04 17.83
N VAL A 171 -1.13 19.29 16.56
CA VAL A 171 -2.50 19.30 16.06
C VAL A 171 -2.99 17.86 15.89
N ILE A 172 -4.12 17.54 16.51
CA ILE A 172 -4.85 16.29 16.28
C ILE A 172 -5.88 16.51 15.17
N GLY A 173 -5.98 15.57 14.24
CA GLY A 173 -6.90 15.65 13.10
C GLY A 173 -6.49 16.70 12.06
N ARG A 174 -7.43 17.57 11.68
CA ARG A 174 -7.28 18.46 10.51
C ARG A 174 -6.45 19.70 10.85
N PHE A 175 -5.27 19.78 10.25
CA PHE A 175 -4.46 21.01 10.25
C PHE A 175 -4.91 21.97 9.14
N LYS A 176 -5.20 23.22 9.51
CA LYS A 176 -5.42 24.33 8.56
C LYS A 176 -4.14 25.20 8.54
N PRO A 177 -3.41 25.27 7.41
CA PRO A 177 -2.26 26.14 7.32
C PRO A 177 -2.68 27.61 7.43
N GLY A 178 -1.97 28.39 8.26
CA GLY A 178 -2.17 29.83 8.37
C GLY A 178 -1.67 30.59 7.13
N GLU A 179 -1.94 31.89 7.06
CA GLU A 179 -1.58 32.74 5.92
C GLU A 179 -0.08 32.67 5.59
N LEU A 180 0.80 32.69 6.59
CA LEU A 180 2.25 32.62 6.38
C LEU A 180 2.68 31.36 5.62
N LEU A 181 2.10 30.19 5.91
CA LEU A 181 2.41 28.95 5.18
C LEU A 181 1.77 28.94 3.79
N ASN A 182 0.56 29.48 3.65
CA ASN A 182 -0.11 29.55 2.35
C ASN A 182 0.65 30.47 1.38
N SER A 183 1.29 31.52 1.89
CA SER A 183 2.13 32.43 1.12
C SER A 183 3.46 31.84 0.68
N CYS A 184 3.89 30.69 1.24
CA CYS A 184 5.11 30.00 0.82
C CYS A 184 4.86 29.16 -0.45
N PRO A 185 5.40 29.51 -1.63
CA PRO A 185 5.11 28.79 -2.87
C PRO A 185 5.57 27.33 -2.83
N LYS A 186 6.71 27.08 -2.20
CA LYS A 186 7.26 25.74 -2.00
C LYS A 186 6.34 24.88 -1.14
N TYR A 187 5.81 25.43 -0.05
CA TYR A 187 4.88 24.71 0.82
C TYR A 187 3.56 24.40 0.08
N SER A 188 2.98 25.39 -0.59
CA SER A 188 1.73 25.21 -1.34
C SER A 188 1.85 24.12 -2.42
N HIS A 189 2.96 24.11 -3.16
CA HIS A 189 3.26 23.06 -4.14
C HIS A 189 3.36 21.67 -3.49
N LEU A 190 4.15 21.53 -2.41
CA LEU A 190 4.28 20.26 -1.68
C LEU A 190 2.94 19.81 -1.07
N HIS A 191 2.15 20.73 -0.53
CA HIS A 191 0.83 20.43 0.02
C HIS A 191 -0.12 19.90 -1.05
N SER A 192 -0.14 20.50 -2.24
CA SER A 192 -0.94 20.04 -3.38
C SER A 192 -0.50 18.65 -3.86
N ARG A 193 0.81 18.44 -4.01
CA ARG A 193 1.39 17.13 -4.34
C ARG A 193 1.02 16.07 -3.32
N PHE A 194 1.12 16.38 -2.02
CA PHE A 194 0.76 15.46 -0.95
C PHE A 194 -0.71 15.05 -1.07
N ARG A 195 -1.63 16.01 -1.24
CA ARG A 195 -3.06 15.70 -1.39
C ARG A 195 -3.32 14.80 -2.60
N THR A 196 -2.63 15.04 -3.71
CA THR A 196 -2.74 14.25 -4.93
C THR A 196 -2.29 12.81 -4.69
N PHE A 197 -1.07 12.58 -4.21
CA PHE A 197 -0.56 11.23 -3.97
C PHE A 197 -1.30 10.51 -2.84
N HIS A 198 -1.72 11.21 -1.78
CA HIS A 198 -2.55 10.64 -0.73
C HIS A 198 -3.92 10.19 -1.26
N GLY A 199 -4.54 11.01 -2.11
CA GLY A 199 -5.79 10.66 -2.79
C GLY A 199 -5.63 9.47 -3.74
N LEU A 200 -4.56 9.42 -4.54
CA LEU A 200 -4.24 8.28 -5.40
C LEU A 200 -4.02 7.00 -4.58
N CYS A 201 -3.31 7.10 -3.45
CA CYS A 201 -3.08 5.97 -2.53
C CYS A 201 -4.42 5.42 -1.99
N ALA A 202 -5.33 6.29 -1.56
CA ALA A 202 -6.66 5.89 -1.12
C ALA A 202 -7.47 5.25 -2.27
N LEU A 203 -7.41 5.82 -3.48
CA LEU A 203 -8.13 5.31 -4.64
C LEU A 203 -7.69 3.89 -5.02
N VAL A 204 -6.39 3.67 -5.23
CA VAL A 204 -5.90 2.33 -5.64
C VAL A 204 -6.17 1.28 -4.56
N ASN A 205 -6.10 1.67 -3.30
CA ASN A 205 -6.42 0.80 -2.18
C ASN A 205 -7.91 0.44 -2.12
N LEU A 206 -8.81 1.40 -2.34
CA LEU A 206 -10.25 1.14 -2.38
C LEU A 206 -10.64 0.27 -3.59
N LEU A 207 -10.00 0.46 -4.74
CA LEU A 207 -10.19 -0.42 -5.90
C LEU A 207 -9.75 -1.85 -5.60
N ALA A 208 -8.57 -2.04 -5.01
CA ALA A 208 -8.09 -3.37 -4.60
C ALA A 208 -9.02 -4.02 -3.55
N MET A 209 -9.51 -3.25 -2.58
CA MET A 209 -10.52 -3.70 -1.60
C MET A 209 -11.83 -4.13 -2.28
N ALA A 210 -12.30 -3.38 -3.27
CA ALA A 210 -13.49 -3.73 -4.03
C ALA A 210 -13.28 -5.05 -4.80
N CYS A 211 -12.11 -5.24 -5.41
CA CYS A 211 -11.77 -6.50 -6.07
C CYS A 211 -11.77 -7.68 -5.08
N ASN A 212 -11.19 -7.52 -3.89
CA ASN A 212 -11.22 -8.55 -2.86
C ASN A 212 -12.63 -8.83 -2.35
N THR A 213 -13.49 -7.80 -2.26
CA THR A 213 -14.92 -7.96 -1.91
C THR A 213 -15.67 -8.78 -2.96
N ILE A 214 -15.48 -8.45 -4.24
CA ILE A 214 -16.05 -9.19 -5.38
C ILE A 214 -15.57 -10.65 -5.36
N HIS A 215 -14.31 -10.87 -4.98
CA HIS A 215 -13.73 -12.20 -4.86
C HIS A 215 -14.28 -12.99 -3.66
N THR A 216 -14.52 -12.34 -2.52
CA THR A 216 -15.24 -12.95 -1.38
C THR A 216 -16.62 -13.43 -1.81
N TYR A 217 -17.38 -12.59 -2.53
CA TYR A 217 -18.70 -12.95 -3.01
C TYR A 217 -18.66 -14.15 -3.97
N HIS A 218 -17.67 -14.18 -4.88
CA HIS A 218 -17.46 -15.32 -5.77
C HIS A 218 -17.16 -16.62 -5.01
N LEU A 219 -16.31 -16.56 -3.97
CA LEU A 219 -16.05 -17.72 -3.12
C LEU A 219 -17.29 -18.17 -2.38
N ALA A 220 -18.08 -17.25 -1.84
CA ALA A 220 -19.34 -17.57 -1.17
C ALA A 220 -20.32 -18.30 -2.10
N CYS A 221 -20.48 -17.83 -3.35
CA CYS A 221 -21.34 -18.49 -4.33
C CYS A 221 -20.86 -19.92 -4.65
N LYS A 222 -19.53 -20.12 -4.77
CA LYS A 222 -18.96 -21.45 -5.00
C LYS A 222 -19.08 -22.40 -3.80
N LEU A 223 -19.20 -21.89 -2.58
CA LEU A 223 -19.43 -22.71 -1.39
C LEU A 223 -20.86 -23.21 -1.29
N ILE A 224 -21.83 -22.43 -1.77
CA ILE A 224 -23.26 -22.79 -1.75
C ILE A 224 -23.57 -23.87 -2.81
N HIS A 225 -22.87 -23.86 -3.94
CA HIS A 225 -23.12 -24.76 -5.07
C HIS A 225 -22.23 -26.02 -5.09
N ARG A 226 -21.72 -26.47 -3.94
CA ARG A 226 -21.07 -27.78 -3.76
C ARG A 226 -22.04 -28.75 -3.09
#